data_AF-A0AAD1Y8A6-F1
#
_entry.id   AF-A0AAD1Y8A6-F1
#
_cell.length_a   1.000
_cell.length_b   1.000
_cell.length_c   1.000
_cell.angle_alpha   90.00
_cell.angle_beta   90.00
_cell.angle_gamma   90.00
#
_symmetry.space_group_name_H-M   'P 1'
#
loop_
_entity.id
_entity.type
_entity.pdbx_description
1 polymer ?
#
loop_
_entity_poly.entity_id
_entity_poly.type
_entity_poly.pdbx_seq_one_letter_code
_entity_poly.pdbx_strand_id
1 'polypeptide(L)'
;MRAVHRNLFILLLLVVLASSKTPDSDLCKTKEKEGDIDYYCDNSPIFVCKDYGKDKYCVHKGVFPAEWRELLGALILAVAISLCNAAGIGGGGIIVTINVTLFQFSAKESIAMSNFVIFFGCLTRYIRNFKNKHPLKDATAIDYGIVTCQMPLVMLGTFIGVQINEILPETLVFILLFVTLLYLTYKAFVKAIDAYKKEKKIAQEKKEQKDEERVPLRGKRYKEY
;
A
#
# COMPACT_ATOMS: atom_id res chain seq x y z
N MET A 1 -3.84 8.77 -25.76
CA MET A 1 -2.51 9.20 -25.28
C MET A 1 -2.48 10.63 -24.72
N ARG A 2 -2.90 11.67 -25.46
CA ARG A 2 -2.87 13.08 -24.97
C ARG A 2 -3.75 13.35 -23.73
N ALA A 3 -4.86 12.64 -23.56
CA ALA A 3 -5.74 12.78 -22.39
C ALA A 3 -5.11 12.26 -21.09
N VAL A 4 -4.33 11.17 -21.16
CA VAL A 4 -3.64 10.59 -19.98
C VAL A 4 -2.54 11.54 -19.51
N HIS A 5 -1.77 12.10 -20.44
CA HIS A 5 -0.69 13.03 -20.11
C HIS A 5 -1.21 14.36 -19.50
N ARG A 6 -2.37 14.84 -19.98
CA ARG A 6 -3.01 16.05 -19.44
C ARG A 6 -3.62 15.80 -18.05
N ASN A 7 -4.26 14.65 -17.84
CA ASN A 7 -4.77 14.27 -16.52
C ASN A 7 -3.63 13.98 -15.53
N LEU A 8 -2.51 13.42 -15.98
CA LEU A 8 -1.30 13.21 -15.18
C LEU A 8 -0.70 14.54 -14.70
N PHE A 9 -0.65 15.53 -15.59
CA PHE A 9 -0.15 16.87 -15.25
C PHE A 9 -1.06 17.59 -14.25
N ILE A 10 -2.39 17.47 -14.41
CA ILE A 10 -3.37 18.03 -13.46
C ILE A 10 -3.26 17.32 -12.10
N LEU A 11 -3.07 16.00 -12.07
CA LEU A 11 -2.90 15.23 -10.84
C LEU A 11 -1.59 15.60 -10.12
N LEU A 12 -0.48 15.80 -10.87
CA LEU A 12 0.79 16.30 -10.36
C LEU A 12 0.63 17.70 -9.74
N LEU A 13 -0.09 18.60 -10.41
CA LEU A 13 -0.34 19.96 -9.94
C LEU A 13 -1.21 19.99 -8.67
N LEU A 14 -2.25 19.15 -8.61
CA LEU A 14 -3.10 19.03 -7.41
C LEU A 14 -2.34 18.45 -6.20
N VAL A 15 -1.41 17.51 -6.42
CA VAL A 15 -0.58 16.96 -5.34
C VAL A 15 0.42 17.99 -4.83
N VAL A 16 1.05 18.76 -5.72
CA VAL A 16 1.92 19.88 -5.31
C VAL A 16 1.15 20.92 -4.48
N LEU A 17 -0.10 21.22 -4.87
CA LEU A 17 -0.97 22.13 -4.12
C LEU A 17 -1.48 21.53 -2.79
N ALA A 18 -1.59 20.20 -2.68
CA ALA A 18 -1.92 19.55 -1.42
C ALA A 18 -0.71 19.48 -0.46
N SER A 19 0.49 19.33 -1.01
CA SER A 19 1.76 19.32 -0.25
C SER A 19 2.20 20.71 0.25
N SER A 20 1.60 21.81 -0.23
CA SER A 20 1.87 23.15 0.33
C SER A 20 1.21 23.39 1.70
N LYS A 21 0.60 22.35 2.29
CA LYS A 21 -0.01 22.40 3.61
C LYS A 21 0.74 21.46 4.54
N THR A 22 1.99 21.81 4.88
CA THR A 22 2.63 21.21 6.05
C THR A 22 1.93 21.75 7.29
N PRO A 23 1.45 20.89 8.21
CA PRO A 23 1.17 21.30 9.57
C PRO A 23 2.52 21.36 10.31
N ASP A 24 3.33 22.39 10.01
CA ASP A 24 4.50 22.74 10.82
C ASP A 24 4.02 23.43 12.10
N SER A 25 3.60 22.66 13.10
CA SER A 25 3.40 23.18 14.45
C SER A 25 3.80 22.15 15.50
N ASP A 26 5.10 21.86 15.58
CA ASP A 26 5.70 21.00 16.61
C ASP A 26 5.78 21.67 18.00
N LEU A 27 5.54 23.00 18.06
CA LEU A 27 5.51 23.75 19.32
C LEU A 27 4.10 23.75 19.94
N CYS A 28 4.06 23.45 21.24
CA CYS A 28 2.86 23.60 22.06
C CYS A 28 2.41 25.08 22.11
N LYS A 29 1.16 25.33 21.75
CA LYS A 29 0.53 26.66 21.88
C LYS A 29 0.02 26.85 23.30
N THR A 30 0.06 28.07 23.81
CA THR A 30 -0.46 28.42 25.14
C THR A 30 -1.85 29.06 25.02
N LYS A 31 -2.77 28.66 25.90
CA LYS A 31 -4.05 29.33 26.11
C LYS A 31 -4.19 29.61 27.59
N GLU A 32 -4.38 30.88 27.91
CA GLU A 32 -4.62 31.31 29.29
C GLU A 32 -6.12 31.15 29.59
N LYS A 33 -6.44 30.29 30.55
CA LYS A 33 -7.80 30.15 31.10
C LYS A 33 -7.72 30.24 32.61
N GLU A 34 -8.44 31.22 33.17
CA GLU A 34 -8.77 31.27 34.59
C GLU A 34 -7.54 31.17 35.53
N GLY A 35 -6.45 31.85 35.17
CA GLY A 35 -5.22 31.91 35.97
C GLY A 35 -4.26 30.74 35.80
N ASP A 36 -4.56 29.77 34.92
CA ASP A 36 -3.68 28.66 34.58
C ASP A 36 -3.31 28.65 33.08
N ILE A 37 -2.07 28.24 32.76
CA ILE A 37 -1.53 28.23 31.40
C ILE A 37 -1.67 26.83 30.82
N ASP A 38 -2.71 26.62 30.01
CA ASP A 38 -2.92 25.36 29.29
C ASP A 38 -2.07 25.31 28.02
N TYR A 39 -1.27 24.26 27.88
CA TYR A 39 -0.50 23.95 26.67
C TYR A 39 -1.30 23.01 25.78
N TYR A 40 -1.57 23.40 24.53
CA TYR A 40 -2.34 22.61 23.58
C TYR A 40 -1.65 22.51 22.21
N CYS A 41 -1.87 21.39 21.54
CA CYS A 41 -1.49 21.14 20.16
C CYS A 41 -2.72 21.36 19.25
N ASP A 42 -2.53 21.74 17.99
CA ASP A 42 -3.65 22.04 17.10
C ASP A 42 -4.62 20.86 16.94
N ASN A 43 -5.90 21.13 17.26
CA ASN A 43 -7.14 20.45 16.86
C ASN A 43 -7.16 18.92 16.70
N SER A 44 -6.49 18.16 17.56
CA SER A 44 -6.80 16.74 17.71
C SER A 44 -6.53 16.20 19.12
N PRO A 45 -7.41 15.35 19.69
CA PRO A 45 -7.28 14.79 21.05
C PRO A 45 -6.11 13.79 21.21
N ILE A 46 -5.33 13.58 20.16
CA ILE A 46 -4.32 12.54 20.02
C ILE A 46 -2.92 13.05 20.44
N PHE A 47 -2.70 14.37 20.45
CA PHE A 47 -1.42 14.97 20.83
C PHE A 47 -1.43 15.48 22.27
N VAL A 48 -0.36 15.18 23.00
CA VAL A 48 -0.12 15.64 24.37
C VAL A 48 1.20 16.41 24.39
N CYS A 49 1.22 17.56 25.04
CA CYS A 49 2.44 18.31 25.26
C CYS A 49 3.33 17.59 26.29
N LYS A 50 4.53 17.17 25.87
CA LYS A 50 5.58 16.71 26.80
C LYS A 50 6.68 17.74 26.94
N ASP A 51 7.16 17.87 28.17
CA ASP A 51 8.25 18.76 28.52
C ASP A 51 9.60 18.08 28.24
N TYR A 52 10.41 18.70 27.38
CA TYR A 52 11.79 18.29 27.09
C TYR A 52 12.75 19.45 27.42
N GLY A 53 12.66 19.99 28.64
CA GLY A 53 13.62 20.96 29.17
C GLY A 53 13.16 22.41 28.96
N LYS A 54 13.80 23.16 28.04
CA LYS A 54 13.45 24.58 27.81
C LYS A 54 12.25 24.76 26.87
N ASP A 55 11.92 23.74 26.07
CA ASP A 55 10.87 23.78 25.05
C ASP A 55 9.88 22.60 25.20
N LYS A 56 8.59 22.85 24.91
CA LYS A 56 7.50 21.88 25.00
C LYS A 56 7.05 21.45 23.60
N TYR A 57 7.11 20.14 23.35
CA TYR A 57 6.80 19.55 22.05
C TYR A 57 5.48 18.77 22.09
N CYS A 58 4.76 18.82 20.96
CA CYS A 58 3.57 18.03 20.72
C CYS A 58 3.95 16.59 20.37
N VAL A 59 3.71 15.64 21.29
CA VAL A 59 3.96 14.21 21.02
C VAL A 59 2.67 13.41 21.01
N HIS A 60 2.66 12.31 20.26
CA HIS A 60 1.54 11.37 20.26
C HIS A 60 1.32 10.76 21.64
N LYS A 61 0.04 10.67 22.05
CA LYS A 61 -0.38 9.98 23.26
C LYS A 61 0.02 8.50 23.20
N GLY A 62 0.23 7.89 24.37
CA GLY A 62 0.43 6.44 24.44
C GLY A 62 -0.80 5.66 23.95
N VAL A 63 -0.59 4.41 23.52
CA VAL A 63 -1.60 3.49 22.96
C VAL A 63 -2.82 3.27 23.88
N PHE A 64 -2.70 3.58 25.17
CA PHE A 64 -3.77 3.51 26.16
C PHE A 64 -3.89 4.88 26.86
N PRO A 65 -5.09 5.46 27.07
CA PRO A 65 -6.46 5.02 26.75
C PRO A 65 -6.90 5.33 25.31
N ALA A 66 -7.41 4.31 24.61
CA ALA A 66 -7.89 4.40 23.23
C ALA A 66 -9.24 5.11 23.14
N GLU A 67 -9.33 6.13 22.28
CA GLU A 67 -10.61 6.76 21.94
C GLU A 67 -11.38 5.92 20.91
N TRP A 68 -12.71 6.06 20.87
CA TRP A 68 -13.55 5.33 19.91
C TRP A 68 -13.17 5.60 18.44
N ARG A 69 -12.62 6.79 18.16
CA ARG A 69 -12.11 7.19 16.84
C ARG A 69 -10.90 6.37 16.41
N GLU A 70 -9.98 6.11 17.34
CA GLU A 70 -8.77 5.31 17.08
C GLU A 70 -9.15 3.84 16.87
N LEU A 71 -10.12 3.34 17.64
CA LEU A 71 -10.63 1.98 17.48
C LEU A 71 -11.29 1.77 16.11
N LEU A 72 -12.11 2.73 15.66
CA LEU A 72 -12.67 2.71 14.31
C LEU A 72 -11.60 2.82 13.23
N GLY A 73 -10.60 3.69 13.43
CA GLY A 73 -9.46 3.81 12.52
C GLY A 73 -8.69 2.50 12.38
N ALA A 74 -8.47 1.79 13.49
CA ALA A 74 -7.79 0.49 13.51
C ALA A 74 -8.62 -0.59 12.81
N LEU A 75 -9.94 -0.59 12.99
CA LEU A 75 -10.85 -1.52 12.30
C LEU A 75 -10.81 -1.31 10.78
N ILE A 76 -10.89 -0.05 10.33
CA ILE A 76 -10.83 0.30 8.90
C ILE A 76 -9.48 -0.11 8.31
N LEU A 77 -8.39 0.16 9.03
CA LEU A 77 -7.05 -0.23 8.63
C LEU A 77 -6.92 -1.76 8.49
N ALA A 78 -7.47 -2.53 9.44
CA ALA A 78 -7.45 -3.98 9.39
C ALA A 78 -8.20 -4.55 8.18
N VAL A 79 -9.39 -4.01 7.87
CA VAL A 79 -10.16 -4.42 6.68
C VAL A 79 -9.43 -4.05 5.39
N ALA A 80 -8.88 -2.84 5.31
CA ALA A 80 -8.14 -2.39 4.13
C ALA A 80 -6.90 -3.26 3.86
N ILE A 81 -6.11 -3.57 4.90
CA ILE A 81 -4.93 -4.44 4.79
C ILE A 81 -5.34 -5.86 4.40
N SER A 82 -6.46 -6.37 4.93
CA SER A 82 -6.96 -7.70 4.57
C SER A 82 -7.30 -7.81 3.08
N LEU A 83 -7.93 -6.78 2.51
CA LEU A 83 -8.22 -6.71 1.07
C LEU A 83 -6.94 -6.59 0.24
N CYS A 84 -5.96 -5.79 0.67
CA CYS A 84 -4.64 -5.71 0.02
C CYS A 84 -3.95 -7.07 0.03
N ASN A 85 -4.03 -7.77 1.17
CA ASN A 85 -3.46 -9.09 1.34
C ASN A 85 -4.16 -10.16 0.48
N ALA A 86 -5.46 -10.05 0.26
CA ALA A 86 -6.18 -10.91 -0.69
C ALA A 86 -5.75 -10.63 -2.14
N ALA A 87 -5.52 -9.35 -2.47
CA ALA A 87 -5.05 -8.93 -3.80
C ALA A 87 -3.57 -9.26 -4.09
N GLY A 88 -2.82 -9.78 -3.10
CA GLY A 88 -1.40 -10.08 -3.28
C GLY A 88 -0.46 -8.87 -3.09
N ILE A 89 -0.99 -7.68 -2.80
CA ILE A 89 -0.25 -6.41 -2.74
C ILE A 89 0.09 -6.07 -1.28
N GLY A 90 1.30 -5.56 -1.00
CA GLY A 90 1.74 -5.24 0.37
C GLY A 90 1.04 -4.06 1.05
N GLY A 91 0.27 -3.24 0.32
CA GLY A 91 -0.59 -2.20 0.91
C GLY A 91 0.11 -0.99 1.54
N GLY A 92 1.43 -0.85 1.42
CA GLY A 92 2.19 0.17 2.15
C GLY A 92 1.72 1.61 1.95
N GLY A 93 1.41 2.01 0.70
CA GLY A 93 0.89 3.35 0.44
C GLY A 93 -0.44 3.63 1.15
N ILE A 94 -1.32 2.63 1.22
CA ILE A 94 -2.62 2.73 1.89
C ILE A 94 -2.43 2.81 3.41
N ILE A 95 -1.51 2.01 3.97
CA ILE A 95 -1.19 2.04 5.41
C ILE A 95 -0.68 3.42 5.82
N VAL A 96 0.26 3.99 5.05
CA VAL A 96 0.81 5.32 5.32
C VAL A 96 -0.27 6.40 5.22
N THR A 97 -1.10 6.40 4.17
CA THR A 97 -2.17 7.39 4.03
C THR A 97 -3.20 7.31 5.15
N ILE A 98 -3.59 6.10 5.56
CA ILE A 98 -4.53 5.90 6.67
C ILE A 98 -3.90 6.34 8.00
N ASN A 99 -2.64 6.01 8.25
CA ASN A 99 -1.93 6.42 9.47
C ASN A 99 -1.78 7.94 9.59
N VAL A 100 -1.42 8.62 8.50
CA VAL A 100 -1.32 10.08 8.50
C VAL A 100 -2.72 10.73 8.59
N THR A 101 -3.73 10.17 7.94
CA THR A 101 -5.07 10.81 7.90
C THR A 101 -5.88 10.58 9.17
N LEU A 102 -5.96 9.34 9.65
CA LEU A 102 -6.81 8.97 10.79
C LEU A 102 -6.10 9.10 12.12
N PHE A 103 -4.83 8.71 12.18
CA PHE A 103 -4.05 8.74 13.41
C PHE A 103 -3.15 9.98 13.51
N GLN A 104 -3.03 10.79 12.44
CA GLN A 104 -2.21 12.00 12.44
C GLN A 104 -0.74 11.74 12.86
N PHE A 105 -0.22 10.54 12.60
CA PHE A 105 1.19 10.24 12.84
C PHE A 105 2.08 11.03 11.87
N SER A 106 3.30 11.33 12.31
CA SER A 106 4.30 11.90 11.40
C SER A 106 4.53 10.95 10.21
N ALA A 107 4.83 11.51 9.04
CA ALA A 107 5.08 10.71 7.83
C ALA A 107 6.21 9.69 8.06
N LYS A 108 7.26 10.08 8.78
CA LYS A 108 8.42 9.20 9.09
C LYS A 108 8.01 8.01 9.97
N GLU A 109 7.21 8.26 11.00
CA GLU A 109 6.70 7.21 11.91
C GLU A 109 5.73 6.27 11.19
N SER A 110 4.85 6.83 10.36
CA SER A 110 3.88 6.08 9.56
C SER A 110 4.56 5.14 8.56
N ILE A 111 5.66 5.57 7.93
CA ILE A 111 6.46 4.75 7.01
C ILE A 111 7.12 3.58 7.75
N ALA A 112 7.69 3.83 8.94
CA ALA A 112 8.30 2.78 9.76
C ALA A 112 7.27 1.70 10.14
N MET A 113 6.09 2.12 10.61
CA MET A 113 4.98 1.22 10.95
C MET A 113 4.49 0.42 9.74
N SER A 114 4.38 1.05 8.57
CA SER A 114 4.01 0.37 7.34
C SER A 114 4.98 -0.76 6.97
N ASN A 115 6.29 -0.51 7.05
CA ASN A 115 7.31 -1.51 6.73
C ASN A 115 7.23 -2.72 7.65
N PHE A 116 6.93 -2.49 8.94
CA PHE A 116 6.73 -3.57 9.91
C PHE A 116 5.50 -4.43 9.55
N VAL A 117 4.35 -3.80 9.25
CA VAL A 117 3.13 -4.52 8.86
C VAL A 117 3.34 -5.35 7.58
N ILE A 118 4.02 -4.77 6.58
CA ILE A 118 4.36 -5.46 5.33
C ILE A 118 5.25 -6.68 5.60
N PHE A 119 6.26 -6.52 6.45
CA PHE A 119 7.17 -7.61 6.82
C PHE A 119 6.41 -8.79 7.43
N PHE A 120 5.52 -8.54 8.40
CA PHE A 120 4.69 -9.58 9.00
C PHE A 120 3.75 -10.23 7.97
N GLY A 121 3.13 -9.44 7.08
CA GLY A 121 2.31 -9.97 6.00
C GLY A 121 3.07 -10.92 5.07
N CYS A 122 4.30 -10.55 4.70
CA CYS A 122 5.20 -11.40 3.91
C CYS A 122 5.63 -12.65 4.69
N LEU A 123 5.98 -12.52 5.97
CA LEU A 123 6.39 -13.63 6.82
C LEU A 123 5.26 -14.66 6.98
N THR A 124 4.04 -14.23 7.26
CA THR A 124 2.89 -15.13 7.37
C THR A 124 2.61 -15.85 6.04
N ARG A 125 2.68 -15.14 4.91
CA ARG A 125 2.55 -15.76 3.58
C ARG A 125 3.65 -16.77 3.31
N TYR A 126 4.89 -16.45 3.67
CA TYR A 126 6.03 -17.34 3.52
C TYR A 126 5.84 -18.62 4.35
N ILE A 127 5.52 -18.50 5.63
CA ILE A 127 5.26 -19.65 6.52
C ILE A 127 4.13 -20.52 5.97
N ARG A 128 3.02 -19.91 5.53
CA ARG A 128 1.88 -20.64 4.97
C ARG A 128 2.23 -21.38 3.67
N ASN A 129 3.07 -20.78 2.82
CA ASN A 129 3.46 -21.37 1.54
C ASN A 129 4.73 -22.24 1.61
N PHE A 130 5.45 -22.26 2.73
CA PHE A 130 6.72 -22.97 2.87
C PHE A 130 6.59 -24.47 2.62
N LYS A 131 5.47 -25.08 3.04
CA LYS A 131 5.18 -26.51 2.86
C LYS A 131 4.51 -26.86 1.53
N ASN A 132 4.18 -25.87 0.69
CA ASN A 132 3.50 -26.11 -0.58
C ASN A 132 4.51 -26.59 -1.65
N LYS A 133 4.22 -27.73 -2.27
CA LYS A 133 5.01 -28.30 -3.38
C LYS A 133 4.43 -27.88 -4.73
N HIS A 134 5.31 -27.80 -5.73
CA HIS A 134 4.93 -27.51 -7.11
C HIS A 134 4.13 -28.67 -7.70
N PRO A 135 3.01 -28.42 -8.41
CA PRO A 135 2.11 -29.49 -8.89
C PRO A 135 2.71 -30.38 -9.99
N LEU A 136 3.77 -29.92 -10.66
CA LEU A 136 4.36 -30.62 -11.82
C LEU A 136 5.84 -31.05 -11.62
N LYS A 137 6.47 -30.68 -10.50
CA LYS A 137 7.90 -30.93 -10.24
C LYS A 137 8.09 -31.18 -8.75
N ASP A 138 9.00 -32.07 -8.35
CA ASP A 138 9.38 -32.24 -6.93
C ASP A 138 10.28 -31.09 -6.47
N ALA A 139 9.69 -29.89 -6.47
CA ALA A 139 10.29 -28.63 -6.06
C ALA A 139 9.28 -27.88 -5.17
N THR A 140 9.77 -26.98 -4.35
CA THR A 140 8.94 -26.03 -3.59
C THR A 140 8.16 -25.12 -4.54
N ALA A 141 6.97 -24.68 -4.11
CA ALA A 141 6.15 -23.75 -4.91
C ALA A 141 6.80 -22.37 -5.12
N ILE A 142 7.83 -22.04 -4.33
CA ILE A 142 8.59 -20.78 -4.39
C ILE A 142 9.88 -21.03 -5.19
N ASP A 143 10.09 -20.26 -6.25
CA ASP A 143 11.35 -20.26 -7.01
C ASP A 143 12.43 -19.44 -6.28
N TYR A 144 13.27 -20.14 -5.52
CA TYR A 144 14.37 -19.53 -4.77
C TYR A 144 15.51 -19.01 -5.67
N GLY A 145 15.60 -19.43 -6.93
CA GLY A 145 16.62 -18.94 -7.87
C GLY A 145 16.40 -17.48 -8.20
N ILE A 146 15.16 -17.13 -8.58
CA ILE A 146 14.79 -15.74 -8.88
C ILE A 146 14.88 -14.86 -7.64
N VAL A 147 14.48 -15.38 -6.47
CA VAL A 147 14.56 -14.65 -5.19
C VAL A 147 16.02 -14.32 -4.84
N THR A 148 16.94 -15.27 -5.03
CA THR A 148 18.37 -15.07 -4.74
C THR A 148 18.97 -14.00 -5.64
N CYS A 149 18.54 -13.88 -6.90
CA CYS A 149 18.95 -12.80 -7.79
C CYS A 149 18.35 -11.43 -7.40
N GLN A 150 17.13 -11.41 -6.88
CA GLN A 150 16.44 -10.16 -6.51
C GLN A 150 16.93 -9.58 -5.18
N MET A 151 17.27 -10.43 -4.19
CA MET A 151 17.72 -10.00 -2.87
C MET A 151 18.87 -8.96 -2.88
N PRO A 152 20.00 -9.17 -3.59
CA PRO A 152 21.10 -8.21 -3.60
C PRO A 152 20.71 -6.91 -4.31
N LEU A 153 19.90 -6.97 -5.37
CA LEU A 153 19.43 -5.80 -6.08
C LEU A 153 18.56 -4.91 -5.18
N VAL A 154 17.67 -5.53 -4.39
CA VAL A 154 16.82 -4.81 -3.44
C VAL A 154 17.65 -4.22 -2.31
N MET A 155 18.56 -5.00 -1.71
CA MET A 155 19.42 -4.51 -0.63
C MET A 155 20.27 -3.31 -1.06
N LEU A 156 20.96 -3.42 -2.20
CA LEU A 156 21.75 -2.32 -2.76
C LEU A 156 20.88 -1.10 -3.08
N GLY A 157 19.72 -1.31 -3.70
CA GLY A 157 18.78 -0.23 -4.01
C GLY A 157 18.27 0.48 -2.77
N THR A 158 17.92 -0.26 -1.71
CA THR A 158 17.48 0.33 -0.43
C THR A 158 18.59 1.10 0.27
N PHE A 159 19.81 0.56 0.29
CA PHE A 159 20.95 1.23 0.92
C PHE A 159 21.27 2.56 0.24
N ILE A 160 21.41 2.56 -1.09
CA ILE A 160 21.64 3.78 -1.86
C ILE A 160 20.45 4.75 -1.73
N GLY A 161 19.23 4.23 -1.77
CA GLY A 161 18.01 5.03 -1.64
C GLY A 161 17.91 5.78 -0.32
N VAL A 162 18.27 5.15 0.80
CA VAL A 162 18.29 5.80 2.12
C VAL A 162 19.33 6.90 2.17
N GLN A 163 20.55 6.67 1.68
CA GLN A 163 21.58 7.71 1.64
C GLN A 163 21.17 8.91 0.77
N ILE A 164 20.52 8.66 -0.37
CA ILE A 164 20.01 9.75 -1.23
C ILE A 164 18.85 10.49 -0.54
N ASN A 165 17.99 9.78 0.19
CA ASN A 165 16.86 10.37 0.90
C ASN A 165 17.30 11.37 1.99
N GLU A 166 18.44 11.14 2.65
CA GLU A 166 18.99 12.09 3.64
C GLU A 166 19.52 13.38 3.01
N ILE A 167 19.94 13.33 1.74
CA ILE A 167 20.55 14.47 1.03
C ILE A 167 19.49 15.31 0.30
N LEU A 168 18.39 14.69 -0.15
CA LEU A 168 17.35 15.36 -0.92
C LEU A 168 16.33 16.10 -0.02
N PRO A 169 15.83 17.27 -0.44
CA PRO A 169 14.72 17.93 0.25
C PRO A 169 13.43 17.10 0.11
N GLU A 170 12.63 17.08 1.18
CA GLU A 170 11.45 16.23 1.33
C GLU A 170 10.43 16.37 0.19
N THR A 171 10.24 17.59 -0.32
CA THR A 171 9.34 17.87 -1.45
C THR A 171 9.74 17.12 -2.72
N LEU A 172 11.04 17.00 -3.01
CA LEU A 172 11.52 16.28 -4.20
C LEU A 172 11.30 14.77 -4.06
N VAL A 173 11.50 14.22 -2.86
CA VAL A 173 11.25 12.81 -2.56
C VAL A 173 9.78 12.45 -2.77
N PHE A 174 8.86 13.30 -2.29
CA PHE A 174 7.43 13.12 -2.52
C PHE A 174 7.05 13.15 -4.01
N ILE A 175 7.59 14.10 -4.78
CA ILE A 175 7.36 14.18 -6.23
C ILE A 175 7.85 12.92 -6.93
N LEU A 176 9.07 12.46 -6.61
CA LEU A 176 9.67 11.27 -7.21
C LEU A 176 8.86 10.00 -6.89
N LEU A 177 8.43 9.87 -5.63
CA LEU A 177 7.58 8.76 -5.18
C LEU A 177 6.24 8.77 -5.93
N PHE A 178 5.62 9.95 -6.07
CA PHE A 178 4.34 10.09 -6.77
C PHE A 178 4.45 9.73 -8.26
N VAL A 179 5.47 10.23 -8.97
CA VAL A 179 5.72 9.88 -10.37
C VAL A 179 5.93 8.37 -10.53
N THR A 180 6.68 7.76 -9.60
CA THR A 180 6.94 6.32 -9.61
C THR A 180 5.66 5.51 -9.38
N LEU A 181 4.83 5.91 -8.42
CA LEU A 181 3.52 5.28 -8.16
C LEU A 181 2.57 5.40 -9.35
N LEU A 182 2.54 6.55 -10.01
CA LEU A 182 1.76 6.78 -11.23
C LEU A 182 2.21 5.86 -12.36
N TYR A 183 3.52 5.78 -12.58
CA TYR A 183 4.09 4.91 -13.60
C TYR A 183 3.79 3.43 -13.33
N LEU A 184 3.97 2.98 -12.08
CA LEU A 184 3.65 1.61 -11.65
C LEU A 184 2.17 1.31 -11.84
N THR A 185 1.30 2.23 -11.41
CA THR A 185 -0.16 2.10 -11.57
C THR A 185 -0.55 1.97 -13.02
N TYR A 186 -0.01 2.83 -13.89
CA TYR A 186 -0.27 2.77 -15.33
C TYR A 186 0.17 1.43 -15.92
N LYS A 187 1.40 0.99 -15.62
CA LYS A 187 1.95 -0.28 -16.12
C LYS A 187 1.16 -1.48 -15.61
N ALA A 188 0.72 -1.45 -14.36
CA ALA A 188 -0.13 -2.48 -13.77
C ALA A 188 -1.51 -2.52 -14.45
N PHE A 189 -2.10 -1.36 -14.72
CA PHE A 189 -3.41 -1.25 -15.35
C PHE A 189 -3.42 -1.80 -16.78
N VAL A 190 -2.38 -1.49 -17.58
CA VAL A 190 -2.24 -2.04 -18.94
C VAL A 190 -2.12 -3.57 -18.88
N LYS A 191 -1.24 -4.10 -18.01
CA LYS A 191 -1.09 -5.54 -17.82
C LYS A 191 -2.39 -6.21 -17.35
N ALA A 192 -3.16 -5.56 -16.49
CA ALA A 192 -4.43 -6.07 -16.00
C ALA A 192 -5.47 -6.18 -17.14
N ILE A 193 -5.56 -5.18 -18.02
CA ILE A 193 -6.44 -5.24 -19.19
C ILE A 193 -6.02 -6.36 -20.14
N ASP A 194 -4.72 -6.52 -20.38
CA ASP A 194 -4.20 -7.56 -21.27
C ASP A 194 -4.44 -8.96 -20.70
N ALA A 195 -4.27 -9.14 -19.39
CA ALA A 195 -4.61 -10.39 -18.70
C ALA A 195 -6.12 -10.69 -18.81
N TYR A 196 -6.98 -9.70 -18.56
CA TYR A 196 -8.43 -9.85 -18.66
C TYR A 196 -8.89 -10.26 -20.07
N LYS A 197 -8.30 -9.67 -21.11
CA LYS A 197 -8.59 -10.03 -22.50
C LYS A 197 -8.18 -11.47 -22.81
N LYS A 198 -7.03 -11.93 -22.32
CA LYS A 198 -6.56 -13.32 -22.50
C LYS A 198 -7.48 -14.31 -21.80
N GLU A 199 -7.85 -14.03 -20.55
CA GLU A 199 -8.78 -14.87 -19.78
C GLU A 199 -10.15 -14.96 -20.46
N LYS A 200 -10.66 -13.86 -21.02
CA LYS A 200 -11.92 -13.86 -21.77
C LYS A 200 -11.88 -14.75 -23.02
N LYS A 201 -10.78 -14.72 -23.77
CA LYS A 201 -10.60 -15.59 -24.96
C LYS A 201 -10.54 -17.07 -24.58
N ILE A 202 -9.73 -17.42 -23.58
CA ILE A 202 -9.63 -18.80 -23.08
C ILE A 202 -10.99 -19.28 -22.53
N ALA A 203 -11.76 -18.41 -21.89
CA ALA A 203 -13.10 -18.74 -21.39
C ALA A 203 -14.12 -18.92 -22.51
N GLN A 204 -13.96 -18.27 -23.67
CA GLN A 204 -14.79 -18.48 -24.85
C GLN A 204 -14.41 -19.80 -25.55
N GLU A 205 -13.13 -20.05 -25.78
CA GLU A 205 -12.63 -21.30 -26.37
C GLU A 205 -13.04 -22.54 -25.54
N LYS A 206 -12.98 -22.46 -24.21
CA LYS A 206 -13.45 -23.54 -23.31
C LYS A 206 -14.96 -23.76 -23.35
N LYS A 207 -15.76 -22.74 -23.69
CA LYS A 207 -17.21 -22.88 -23.88
C LYS A 207 -17.50 -23.53 -25.22
N GLU A 208 -16.83 -23.08 -26.28
CA GLU A 208 -16.94 -23.64 -27.63
C GLU A 208 -16.54 -25.13 -27.67
N GLN A 209 -15.41 -25.51 -27.04
CA GLN A 209 -15.02 -26.92 -26.91
C GLN A 209 -16.03 -27.76 -26.12
N LYS A 210 -16.63 -27.21 -25.05
CA LYS A 210 -17.67 -27.92 -24.27
C LYS A 210 -18.98 -28.05 -25.02
N ASP A 211 -19.30 -27.11 -25.90
CA ASP A 211 -20.49 -27.17 -26.75
C ASP A 211 -20.27 -28.12 -27.93
N GLU A 212 -19.05 -28.16 -28.49
CA GLU A 212 -18.65 -29.12 -29.54
C GLU A 212 -18.56 -30.56 -29.01
N GLU A 213 -18.04 -30.78 -27.80
CA GLU A 213 -18.01 -32.08 -27.12
C GLU A 213 -19.41 -32.54 -26.63
N ARG A 214 -20.39 -31.63 -26.50
CA ARG A 214 -21.80 -31.99 -26.28
C ARG A 214 -22.53 -32.45 -27.55
N VAL A 215 -21.97 -32.24 -28.75
CA VAL A 215 -22.63 -32.53 -30.04
C VAL A 215 -22.42 -33.94 -30.63
N PRO A 216 -21.56 -34.87 -30.15
CA PRO A 216 -21.43 -36.18 -30.80
C PRO A 216 -22.04 -37.34 -29.98
N LEU A 217 -23.36 -37.34 -29.75
CA LEU A 217 -24.16 -38.58 -29.56
C LEU A 217 -25.56 -38.52 -30.20
N ARG A 218 -25.94 -37.43 -30.87
CA ARG A 218 -27.28 -37.30 -31.49
C ARG A 218 -27.35 -37.73 -32.97
N GLY A 219 -26.20 -38.04 -33.60
CA GLY A 219 -26.12 -38.26 -35.05
C GLY A 219 -25.70 -39.66 -35.52
N LYS A 220 -25.45 -40.61 -34.62
CA LYS A 220 -25.12 -42.00 -35.00
C LYS A 220 -26.21 -42.97 -34.55
N ARG A 221 -27.39 -42.89 -35.16
CA ARG A 221 -28.33 -44.02 -35.22
C ARG A 221 -28.95 -44.13 -36.61
N TYR A 222 -28.86 -45.36 -37.13
CA TYR A 222 -29.45 -45.94 -38.34
C TYR A 222 -28.82 -45.59 -39.69
N LYS A 223 -27.80 -46.39 -40.05
CA LYS A 223 -27.82 -47.09 -41.34
C LYS A 223 -27.86 -48.58 -41.05
N GLU A 224 -29.08 -49.11 -40.89
CA GLU A 224 -29.38 -50.50 -41.21
C GLU A 224 -29.65 -50.59 -42.71
N TYR A 225 -29.48 -51.80 -43.24
CA TYR A 225 -29.57 -52.28 -44.63
C TYR A 225 -28.27 -52.20 -45.44
#